data_AF-A0A401GFM1-F1
#
_entry.id   AF-A0A401GFM1-F1
#
_cell.length_a   1.000
_cell.length_b   1.000
_cell.length_c   1.000
_cell.angle_alpha   90.00
_cell.angle_beta   90.00
_cell.angle_gamma   90.00
#
_symmetry.space_group_name_H-M   'P 1'
#
loop_
_entity.id
_entity.type
_entity.pdbx_description
1 polymer ?
#
loop_
_entity_poly.entity_id
_entity_poly.type
_entity_poly.pdbx_seq_one_letter_code
_entity_poly.pdbx_strand_id
1 'polypeptide(L)'
;MASYYNTPPVQRGAIYLRLPVDEPPPEMVPYELRRYISTEAWQARLRAVLRKGSRYCKPAFDTIWAIITFILTLAAPIAIYFVMLDVLPHPQEVVFDFWPYGWTDESRYWKARLIALGVFFGVVLLSVVPMLLWKLSGKSSVNKMLQKFEAEDRAVRDPDTQIPTYRIRMPGIGHSALNLKITMPPAPMTNTTSFQPGSQPAPFVVNPPTDPSAAAYPYYTQPGQAQLNVPLDGVPLYNNFDEKIPDYSGPTIHYVPIDTKGSATFEEGRV
;
A
#
# COMPACT_ATOMS: atom_id res chain seq x y z
N MET A 1 -15.83 -2.75 18.54
CA MET A 1 -15.37 -2.59 17.15
C MET A 1 -14.73 -1.22 17.03
N ALA A 2 -13.41 -1.12 17.22
CA ALA A 2 -12.67 0.13 17.05
C ALA A 2 -12.16 0.16 15.61
N SER A 3 -12.81 0.95 14.75
CA SER A 3 -12.31 1.23 13.40
C SER A 3 -11.11 2.16 13.55
N TYR A 4 -9.90 1.59 13.47
CA TYR A 4 -8.65 2.35 13.50
C TYR A 4 -8.54 3.17 12.21
N TYR A 5 -9.04 4.40 12.22
CA TYR A 5 -8.55 5.46 11.32
C TYR A 5 -7.13 5.83 11.75
N ASN A 6 -6.19 4.90 11.63
CA ASN A 6 -4.78 5.21 11.68
C ASN A 6 -4.48 5.97 10.40
N THR A 7 -4.47 7.29 10.48
CA THR A 7 -3.87 8.14 9.46
C THR A 7 -2.47 7.58 9.20
N PRO A 8 -2.18 7.13 7.98
CA PRO A 8 -0.91 6.49 7.70
C PRO A 8 0.23 7.48 8.02
N PRO A 9 1.29 7.06 8.72
CA PRO A 9 2.38 7.96 9.06
C PRO A 9 3.01 8.49 7.76
N VAL A 10 2.95 9.80 7.59
CA VAL A 10 3.59 10.49 6.47
C VAL A 10 5.08 10.54 6.79
N GLN A 11 5.88 9.76 6.06
CA GLN A 11 7.33 9.80 6.19
C GLN A 11 7.90 10.35 4.87
N ARG A 12 8.45 11.57 4.92
CA ARG A 12 9.24 12.18 3.82
C ARG A 12 8.54 12.17 2.45
N GLY A 13 7.30 12.66 2.38
CA GLY A 13 6.57 12.74 1.10
C GLY A 13 6.06 11.39 0.57
N ALA A 14 6.05 10.35 1.41
CA ALA A 14 5.45 9.06 1.09
C ALA A 14 4.38 8.67 2.13
N ILE A 15 3.27 8.16 1.61
CA ILE A 15 2.16 7.61 2.38
C ILE A 15 2.24 6.08 2.30
N TYR A 16 2.18 5.42 3.46
CA TYR A 16 2.17 3.96 3.57
C TYR A 16 0.78 3.49 3.97
N LEU A 17 0.03 2.97 3.00
CA LEU A 17 -1.30 2.44 3.23
C LEU A 17 -1.24 0.93 3.38
N ARG A 18 -1.71 0.42 4.53
CA ARG A 18 -1.95 -1.00 4.74
C ARG A 18 -3.38 -1.32 4.29
N LEU A 19 -3.50 -2.29 3.38
CA LEU A 19 -4.75 -2.72 2.76
C LEU A 19 -4.97 -4.20 3.11
N PRO A 20 -5.72 -4.51 4.19
CA PRO A 20 -6.10 -5.88 4.51
C PRO A 20 -6.98 -6.46 3.40
N VAL A 21 -6.81 -7.74 3.08
CA VAL A 21 -7.56 -8.39 2.00
C VAL A 21 -9.02 -8.66 2.39
N ASP A 22 -9.27 -8.88 3.68
CA ASP A 22 -10.58 -9.25 4.22
C ASP A 22 -11.43 -8.06 4.65
N GLU A 23 -10.87 -6.83 4.60
CA GLU A 23 -11.56 -5.60 4.99
C GLU A 23 -11.90 -4.75 3.77
N PRO A 24 -13.01 -3.99 3.81
CA PRO A 24 -13.33 -3.03 2.75
C PRO A 24 -12.24 -1.95 2.66
N PRO A 25 -11.95 -1.44 1.44
CA PRO A 25 -10.97 -0.37 1.29
C PRO A 25 -11.44 0.91 1.99
N PRO A 26 -10.51 1.70 2.56
CA PRO A 26 -10.86 2.97 3.19
C PRO A 26 -11.47 3.93 2.17
N GLU A 27 -12.64 4.46 2.50
CA GLU A 27 -13.40 5.36 1.62
C GLU A 27 -12.78 6.75 1.52
N MET A 28 -12.11 7.20 2.60
CA MET A 28 -11.56 8.54 2.69
C MET A 28 -10.20 8.62 1.98
N VAL A 29 -10.08 9.57 1.06
CA VAL A 29 -8.81 9.93 0.43
C VAL A 29 -7.96 10.69 1.46
N PRO A 30 -6.69 10.28 1.68
CA PRO A 30 -5.75 11.03 2.51
C PRO A 30 -5.67 12.48 2.07
N TYR A 31 -5.63 13.42 3.02
CA TYR A 31 -5.70 14.86 2.73
C TYR A 31 -4.70 15.31 1.65
N GLU A 32 -3.47 14.81 1.73
CA GLU A 32 -2.38 15.14 0.81
C GLU A 32 -2.62 14.66 -0.63
N LEU A 33 -3.44 13.62 -0.80
CA LEU A 33 -3.80 13.04 -2.10
C LEU A 33 -5.04 13.69 -2.72
N ARG A 34 -5.84 14.45 -1.95
CA ARG A 34 -7.12 15.02 -2.43
C ARG A 34 -6.97 15.92 -3.66
N ARG A 35 -5.82 16.60 -3.82
CA ARG A 35 -5.51 17.41 -5.02
C ARG A 35 -5.15 16.59 -6.27
N TYR A 36 -4.78 15.33 -6.06
CA TYR A 36 -4.26 14.46 -7.12
C TYR A 36 -5.29 13.46 -7.66
N ILE A 37 -6.26 13.08 -6.84
CA ILE A 37 -7.21 12.04 -7.18
C ILE A 37 -8.59 12.36 -6.62
N SER A 38 -9.63 12.15 -7.42
CA SER A 38 -11.01 12.23 -6.94
C SER A 38 -11.32 11.06 -5.99
N THR A 39 -12.31 11.25 -5.14
CA THR A 39 -12.79 10.23 -4.20
C THR A 39 -13.26 8.97 -4.92
N GLU A 40 -13.97 9.12 -6.02
CA GLU A 40 -14.49 8.02 -6.84
C GLU A 40 -13.35 7.22 -7.49
N ALA A 41 -12.38 7.90 -8.10
CA ALA A 41 -11.23 7.26 -8.74
C ALA A 41 -10.36 6.52 -7.70
N TRP A 42 -10.21 7.09 -6.49
CA TRP A 42 -9.51 6.44 -5.39
C TRP A 42 -10.15 5.11 -4.99
N GLN A 43 -11.46 5.10 -4.75
CA GLN A 43 -12.18 3.89 -4.37
C GLN A 43 -12.12 2.83 -5.47
N ALA A 44 -12.32 3.22 -6.73
CA ALA A 44 -12.24 2.32 -7.87
C ALA A 44 -10.86 1.64 -7.96
N ARG A 45 -9.78 2.42 -7.81
CA ARG A 45 -8.40 1.91 -7.85
C ARG A 45 -8.08 1.00 -6.69
N LEU A 46 -8.45 1.37 -5.46
CA LEU A 46 -8.21 0.53 -4.30
C LEU A 46 -8.92 -0.83 -4.41
N ARG A 47 -10.18 -0.84 -4.84
CA ARG A 47 -10.93 -2.10 -5.08
C ARG A 47 -10.24 -2.95 -6.15
N ALA A 48 -9.79 -2.32 -7.22
CA ALA A 48 -9.11 -3.02 -8.31
C ALA A 48 -7.75 -3.59 -7.86
N VAL A 49 -6.98 -2.84 -7.06
CA VAL A 49 -5.72 -3.28 -6.44
C VAL A 49 -5.97 -4.44 -5.47
N LEU A 50 -6.96 -4.34 -4.58
CA LEU A 50 -7.33 -5.40 -3.64
C LEU A 50 -7.77 -6.67 -4.37
N ARG A 51 -8.65 -6.55 -5.38
CA ARG A 51 -9.11 -7.69 -6.17
C ARG A 51 -7.94 -8.40 -6.86
N LYS A 52 -6.97 -7.66 -7.38
CA LYS A 52 -5.82 -8.25 -8.06
C LYS A 52 -4.77 -8.79 -7.08
N GLY A 53 -4.52 -8.08 -5.98
CA GLY A 53 -3.51 -8.43 -4.99
C GLY A 53 -3.93 -9.53 -4.01
N SER A 54 -5.22 -9.66 -3.71
CA SER A 54 -5.79 -10.70 -2.84
C SER A 54 -5.52 -12.12 -3.33
N ARG A 55 -5.38 -12.33 -4.64
CA ARG A 55 -5.00 -13.61 -5.24
C ARG A 55 -3.63 -14.11 -4.75
N TYR A 56 -2.73 -13.18 -4.39
CA TYR A 56 -1.35 -13.48 -4.01
C TYR A 56 -1.11 -13.39 -2.50
N CYS A 57 -2.14 -13.04 -1.72
CA CYS A 57 -2.08 -12.93 -0.26
C CYS A 57 -2.98 -14.01 0.35
N LYS A 58 -2.46 -15.24 0.44
CA LYS A 58 -3.18 -16.38 1.01
C LYS A 58 -2.41 -16.93 2.22
N PRO A 59 -2.65 -16.40 3.44
CA PRO A 59 -1.87 -16.78 4.62
C PRO A 59 -1.98 -18.27 4.92
N ALA A 60 -3.17 -18.88 4.74
CA ALA A 60 -3.36 -20.31 4.93
C ALA A 60 -2.48 -21.15 3.98
N PHE A 61 -2.37 -20.75 2.71
CA PHE A 61 -1.50 -21.43 1.75
C PHE A 61 -0.03 -21.27 2.13
N ASP A 62 0.40 -20.06 2.51
CA ASP A 62 1.77 -19.82 2.99
C ASP A 62 2.12 -20.74 4.17
N THR A 63 1.21 -20.87 5.14
CA THR A 63 1.39 -21.71 6.32
C THR A 63 1.46 -23.20 5.97
N ILE A 64 0.52 -23.71 5.16
CA ILE A 64 0.50 -25.11 4.74
C ILE A 64 1.78 -25.45 3.94
N TRP A 65 2.16 -24.58 3.01
CA TRP A 65 3.38 -24.75 2.22
C TRP A 65 4.63 -24.76 3.10
N ALA A 66 4.70 -23.86 4.09
CA ALA A 66 5.80 -23.81 5.05
C ALA A 66 5.89 -25.09 5.90
N ILE A 67 4.76 -25.64 6.36
CA ILE A 67 4.72 -26.91 7.12
C ILE A 67 5.20 -28.08 6.26
N ILE A 68 4.69 -28.21 5.03
CA ILE A 68 5.10 -29.27 4.10
C ILE A 68 6.60 -29.15 3.80
N THR A 69 7.08 -27.94 3.52
CA THR A 69 8.50 -27.67 3.29
C THR A 69 9.33 -28.07 4.49
N PHE A 70 8.93 -27.67 5.70
CA PHE A 70 9.64 -28.02 6.94
C PHE A 70 9.73 -29.54 7.15
N ILE A 71 8.64 -30.27 6.93
CA ILE A 71 8.62 -31.74 7.02
C ILE A 71 9.55 -32.35 5.97
N LEU A 72 9.45 -31.93 4.70
CA LEU A 72 10.30 -32.43 3.62
C LEU A 72 11.78 -32.15 3.86
N THR A 73 12.12 -30.97 4.37
CA THR A 73 13.50 -30.58 4.69
C THR A 73 14.12 -31.47 5.76
N LEU A 74 13.33 -32.06 6.67
CA LEU A 74 13.82 -33.02 7.66
C LEU A 74 13.75 -34.47 7.15
N ALA A 75 12.60 -34.89 6.62
CA ALA A 75 12.34 -36.27 6.24
C ALA A 75 13.18 -36.74 5.04
N ALA A 76 13.32 -35.89 4.00
CA ALA A 76 14.04 -36.25 2.79
C ALA A 76 15.53 -36.57 3.01
N PRO A 77 16.34 -35.73 3.69
CA PRO A 77 17.75 -36.06 3.93
C PRO A 77 17.93 -37.27 4.85
N ILE A 78 17.04 -37.49 5.83
CA ILE A 78 17.08 -38.67 6.69
C ILE A 78 16.81 -39.94 5.88
N ALA A 79 15.74 -39.95 5.08
CA ALA A 79 15.40 -41.10 4.24
C ALA A 79 16.52 -41.41 3.24
N ILE A 80 17.07 -40.39 2.58
CA ILE A 80 18.14 -40.55 1.61
C ILE A 80 19.43 -41.00 2.26
N TYR A 81 19.73 -40.56 3.49
CA TYR A 81 20.87 -41.06 4.23
C TYR A 81 20.82 -42.58 4.41
N PHE A 82 19.67 -43.12 4.85
CA PHE A 82 19.51 -44.58 5.01
C PHE A 82 19.57 -45.33 3.67
N VAL A 83 18.87 -44.82 2.64
CA VAL A 83 18.93 -45.41 1.30
C VAL A 83 20.36 -45.42 0.75
N MET A 84 21.12 -44.33 0.94
CA MET A 84 22.49 -44.25 0.46
C MET A 84 23.43 -45.16 1.22
N LEU A 85 23.21 -45.38 2.53
CA LEU A 85 23.96 -46.39 3.26
C LEU A 85 23.78 -47.77 2.63
N ASP A 86 22.55 -48.18 2.32
CA ASP A 86 22.29 -49.51 1.74
C ASP A 86 22.84 -49.66 0.31
N VAL A 87 22.84 -48.57 -0.47
CA VAL A 87 23.28 -48.58 -1.89
C VAL A 87 24.80 -48.43 -2.03
N LEU A 88 25.47 -47.70 -1.13
CA LEU A 88 26.92 -47.51 -1.21
C LEU A 88 27.62 -48.87 -0.99
N PRO A 89 28.55 -49.27 -1.90
CA PRO A 89 29.22 -50.55 -1.79
C PRO A 89 29.98 -50.64 -0.47
N HIS A 90 29.89 -51.82 0.16
CA HIS A 90 30.76 -52.14 1.27
C HIS A 90 32.19 -52.24 0.76
N PRO A 91 33.21 -51.83 1.53
CA PRO A 91 34.59 -52.00 1.16
C PRO A 91 34.97 -53.49 1.18
N GLN A 92 34.56 -54.23 0.16
CA GLN A 92 35.19 -55.49 -0.21
C GLN A 92 36.45 -55.13 -0.98
N GLU A 93 37.62 -55.30 -0.35
CA GLU A 93 38.98 -55.58 -0.85
C GLU A 93 39.45 -55.17 -2.27
N VAL A 94 38.77 -54.32 -3.03
CA VAL A 94 39.29 -53.78 -4.29
C VAL A 94 40.20 -52.60 -3.99
N VAL A 95 41.48 -52.94 -3.86
CA VAL A 95 42.64 -52.03 -3.92
C VAL A 95 42.69 -51.37 -5.30
N PHE A 96 41.83 -50.39 -5.54
CA PHE A 96 41.99 -49.48 -6.67
C PHE A 96 42.75 -48.24 -6.21
N ASP A 97 44.06 -48.30 -6.39
CA ASP A 97 45.11 -47.37 -5.95
C ASP A 97 45.11 -45.98 -6.63
N PHE A 98 44.05 -45.60 -7.35
CA PHE A 98 44.10 -44.40 -8.22
C PHE A 98 43.47 -43.14 -7.63
N TRP A 99 43.07 -43.14 -6.36
CA TRP A 99 42.59 -41.94 -5.66
C TRP A 99 43.13 -41.89 -4.22
N PRO A 100 43.76 -40.79 -3.77
CA PRO A 100 44.43 -40.71 -2.46
C PRO A 100 43.48 -40.74 -1.25
N TYR A 101 42.16 -40.91 -1.46
CA TYR A 101 41.19 -41.18 -0.41
C TYR A 101 40.65 -42.60 -0.57
N GLY A 102 41.31 -43.55 0.08
CA GLY A 102 40.92 -44.96 0.09
C GLY A 102 39.48 -45.17 0.61
N TRP A 103 38.86 -46.24 0.13
CA TRP A 103 37.50 -46.65 0.51
C TRP A 103 37.52 -47.32 1.90
N THR A 104 37.69 -46.53 2.95
CA THR A 104 37.51 -47.00 4.33
C THR A 104 36.02 -46.98 4.69
N ASP A 105 35.58 -47.83 5.63
CA ASP A 105 34.20 -47.80 6.16
C ASP A 105 33.81 -46.41 6.67
N GLU A 106 34.76 -45.68 7.27
CA GLU A 106 34.60 -44.30 7.71
C GLU A 106 34.27 -43.35 6.55
N SER A 107 34.87 -43.57 5.37
CA SER A 107 34.59 -42.79 4.16
C SER A 107 33.16 -42.98 3.64
N ARG A 108 32.55 -44.17 3.84
CA ARG A 108 31.17 -44.47 3.40
C ARG A 108 30.15 -43.64 4.17
N TYR A 109 30.25 -43.60 5.49
CA TYR A 109 29.36 -42.77 6.32
C TYR A 109 29.47 -41.29 5.96
N TRP A 110 30.69 -40.82 5.68
CA TRP A 110 30.90 -39.42 5.29
C TRP A 110 30.31 -39.09 3.92
N LYS A 111 30.48 -39.96 2.92
CA LYS A 111 29.86 -39.82 1.59
C LYS A 111 28.33 -39.76 1.69
N ALA A 112 27.72 -40.68 2.46
CA ALA A 112 26.27 -40.68 2.67
C ALA A 112 25.77 -39.38 3.33
N ARG A 113 26.50 -38.85 4.32
CA ARG A 113 26.20 -37.56 4.97
C ARG A 113 26.29 -36.39 3.99
N LEU A 114 27.32 -36.35 3.14
CA LEU A 114 27.47 -35.29 2.14
C LEU A 114 26.35 -35.32 1.09
N ILE A 115 25.94 -36.50 0.65
CA ILE A 115 24.80 -36.65 -0.27
C ILE A 115 23.51 -36.17 0.41
N ALA A 116 23.25 -36.59 1.65
CA ALA A 116 22.09 -36.14 2.41
C ALA A 116 22.07 -34.60 2.60
N LEU A 117 23.23 -34.00 2.87
CA LEU A 117 23.39 -32.55 2.96
C LEU A 117 23.12 -31.85 1.63
N GLY A 118 23.58 -32.42 0.51
CA GLY A 118 23.25 -31.93 -0.82
C GLY A 118 21.74 -31.94 -1.08
N VAL A 119 21.06 -33.03 -0.70
CA VAL A 119 19.60 -33.13 -0.86
C VAL A 119 18.86 -32.18 0.08
N PHE A 120 19.33 -31.95 1.30
CA PHE A 120 18.77 -30.93 2.19
C PHE A 120 18.71 -29.57 1.48
N PHE A 121 19.82 -29.09 0.91
CA PHE A 121 19.85 -27.82 0.18
C PHE A 121 18.98 -27.87 -1.09
N GLY A 122 18.98 -29.00 -1.81
CA GLY A 122 18.14 -29.20 -2.99
C GLY A 122 16.65 -29.05 -2.68
N VAL A 123 16.18 -29.68 -1.60
CA VAL A 123 14.78 -29.62 -1.13
C VAL A 123 14.42 -28.20 -0.70
N VAL A 124 15.29 -27.54 0.07
CA VAL A 124 15.08 -26.15 0.48
C VAL A 124 14.96 -25.24 -0.72
N LEU A 125 15.88 -25.33 -1.69
CA LEU A 125 15.86 -24.50 -2.89
C LEU A 125 14.62 -24.77 -3.74
N LEU A 126 14.30 -26.05 -3.97
CA LEU A 126 13.12 -26.45 -4.75
C LEU A 126 11.81 -26.01 -4.10
N SER A 127 11.75 -25.88 -2.77
CA SER A 127 10.54 -25.46 -2.06
C SER A 127 10.43 -23.93 -1.94
N VAL A 128 11.56 -23.22 -1.75
CA VAL A 128 11.59 -21.77 -1.54
C VAL A 128 11.51 -20.98 -2.85
N VAL A 129 12.23 -21.41 -3.89
CA VAL A 129 12.28 -20.70 -5.18
C VAL A 129 10.90 -20.53 -5.83
N PRO A 130 10.08 -21.57 -6.02
CA PRO A 130 8.77 -21.38 -6.67
C PRO A 130 7.87 -20.45 -5.86
N MET A 131 7.95 -20.50 -4.53
CA MET A 131 7.20 -19.61 -3.65
C MET A 131 7.61 -18.15 -3.81
N LEU A 132 8.92 -17.88 -3.87
CA LEU A 132 9.45 -16.55 -4.13
C LEU A 132 9.05 -16.03 -5.51
N LEU A 133 9.16 -16.87 -6.56
CA LEU A 133 8.78 -16.52 -7.93
C LEU A 133 7.29 -16.18 -8.03
N TRP A 134 6.43 -16.97 -7.37
CA TRP A 134 5.00 -16.69 -7.35
C TRP A 134 4.68 -15.35 -6.68
N LYS A 135 5.30 -15.03 -5.54
CA LYS A 135 5.15 -13.72 -4.88
C LYS A 135 5.72 -12.56 -5.71
N LEU A 136 6.86 -12.77 -6.38
CA LEU A 136 7.45 -11.80 -7.32
C LEU A 136 6.53 -11.51 -8.51
N SER A 137 5.94 -12.56 -9.09
CA SER A 137 4.97 -12.44 -10.19
C SER A 137 3.73 -11.66 -9.77
N GLY A 138 3.23 -11.90 -8.56
CA GLY A 138 2.12 -11.13 -7.97
C GLY A 138 2.45 -9.65 -7.84
N LYS A 139 3.60 -9.32 -7.24
CA LYS A 139 4.09 -7.94 -7.12
C LYS A 139 4.21 -7.26 -8.48
N SER A 140 4.82 -7.93 -9.46
CA SER A 140 4.98 -7.41 -10.82
C SER A 140 3.62 -7.15 -11.48
N SER A 141 2.67 -8.07 -11.34
CA SER A 141 1.32 -7.95 -11.90
C SER A 141 0.53 -6.76 -11.35
N VAL A 142 0.63 -6.47 -10.05
CA VAL A 142 -0.06 -5.31 -9.46
C VAL A 142 0.71 -4.02 -9.74
N ASN A 143 2.04 -4.02 -9.73
CA ASN A 143 2.81 -2.84 -10.11
C ASN A 143 2.61 -2.44 -11.58
N LYS A 144 2.47 -3.40 -12.51
CA LYS A 144 2.09 -3.12 -13.90
C LYS A 144 0.72 -2.46 -14.01
N MET A 145 -0.22 -2.84 -13.14
CA MET A 145 -1.54 -2.22 -13.09
C MET A 145 -1.49 -0.80 -12.53
N LEU A 146 -0.71 -0.59 -11.47
CA LEU A 146 -0.48 0.74 -10.91
C LEU A 146 0.18 1.68 -11.93
N GLN A 147 1.14 1.19 -12.71
CA GLN A 147 1.75 1.95 -13.80
C GLN A 147 0.75 2.35 -14.89
N LYS A 148 -0.27 1.53 -15.16
CA LYS A 148 -1.34 1.92 -16.09
C LYS A 148 -2.19 3.05 -15.53
N PHE A 149 -2.54 3.00 -14.24
CA PHE A 149 -3.23 4.11 -13.57
C PHE A 149 -2.40 5.40 -13.57
N GLU A 150 -1.09 5.30 -13.38
CA GLU A 150 -0.17 6.45 -13.49
C GLU A 150 -0.17 7.03 -14.91
N ALA A 151 -0.17 6.17 -15.94
CA ALA A 151 -0.21 6.61 -17.33
C ALA A 151 -1.56 7.25 -17.70
N GLU A 152 -2.67 6.70 -17.20
CA GLU A 152 -4.01 7.28 -17.35
C GLU A 152 -4.11 8.66 -16.66
N ASP A 153 -3.57 8.79 -15.44
CA ASP A 153 -3.52 10.07 -14.73
C ASP A 153 -2.70 11.12 -15.49
N ARG A 154 -1.59 10.69 -16.11
CA ARG A 154 -0.74 11.56 -16.91
C ARG A 154 -1.39 11.98 -18.23
N ALA A 155 -2.27 11.16 -18.79
CA ALA A 155 -2.99 11.50 -20.01
C ALA A 155 -4.10 12.54 -19.79
N VAL A 156 -4.69 12.58 -18.59
CA VAL A 156 -5.78 13.51 -18.24
C VAL A 156 -5.25 14.86 -17.75
N ARG A 157 -4.01 14.93 -17.27
CA ARG A 157 -3.40 16.12 -16.67
C ARG A 157 -2.39 16.79 -17.59
N ASP A 158 -2.11 18.06 -17.31
CA ASP A 158 -1.11 18.81 -18.07
C ASP A 158 0.28 18.15 -18.02
N PRO A 159 1.05 18.16 -19.13
CA PRO A 159 2.35 17.48 -19.23
C PRO A 159 3.38 17.85 -18.14
N ASP A 160 3.33 19.09 -17.65
CA ASP A 160 4.26 19.60 -16.63
C ASP A 160 3.80 19.33 -15.19
N THR A 161 2.62 18.74 -14.99
CA THR A 161 2.13 18.44 -13.65
C THR A 161 2.82 17.20 -13.11
N GLN A 162 3.50 17.32 -11.98
CA GLN A 162 4.06 16.17 -11.28
C GLN A 162 2.95 15.32 -10.63
N ILE A 163 2.99 14.00 -10.84
CA ILE A 163 1.92 13.06 -10.44
C ILE A 163 2.46 12.10 -9.36
N PRO A 164 1.64 11.71 -8.36
CA PRO A 164 2.04 10.71 -7.38
C PRO A 164 2.33 9.35 -8.03
N THR A 165 3.35 8.66 -7.51
CA THR A 165 3.70 7.30 -7.96
C THR A 165 3.23 6.27 -6.94
N TYR A 166 2.65 5.18 -7.43
CA TYR A 166 2.05 4.11 -6.66
C TYR A 166 2.89 2.84 -6.80
N ARG A 167 3.38 2.32 -5.68
CA ARG A 167 4.17 1.08 -5.66
C ARG A 167 3.73 0.18 -4.53
N ILE A 168 3.60 -1.11 -4.79
CA ILE A 168 3.30 -2.08 -3.75
C ILE A 168 4.59 -2.70 -3.20
N ARG A 169 4.66 -2.77 -1.88
CA ARG A 169 5.64 -3.57 -1.15
C ARG A 169 5.10 -4.99 -1.02
N MET A 170 6.00 -5.95 -1.19
CA MET A 170 5.67 -7.36 -1.10
C MET A 170 5.10 -7.70 0.28
N PRO A 171 4.00 -8.46 0.35
CA PRO A 171 3.55 -9.01 1.63
C PRO A 171 4.60 -10.01 2.14
N GLY A 172 4.89 -9.96 3.44
CA GLY A 172 5.72 -10.97 4.09
C GLY A 172 5.06 -12.35 4.07
N ILE A 173 5.75 -13.37 4.58
CA ILE A 173 5.17 -14.70 4.78
C ILE A 173 4.11 -14.61 5.89
N GLY A 174 2.91 -15.13 5.62
CA GLY A 174 1.82 -15.15 6.62
C GLY A 174 1.07 -13.81 6.79
N HIS A 175 1.38 -12.78 6.00
CA HIS A 175 0.64 -11.53 6.04
C HIS A 175 -0.59 -11.54 5.10
N SER A 176 -1.74 -11.12 5.61
CA SER A 176 -3.00 -10.97 4.87
C SER A 176 -3.25 -9.55 4.34
N ALA A 177 -2.23 -8.68 4.36
CA ALA A 177 -2.37 -7.28 3.97
C ALA A 177 -1.37 -6.88 2.88
N LEU A 178 -1.84 -6.11 1.90
CA LEU A 178 -1.03 -5.43 0.90
C LEU A 178 -0.53 -4.11 1.46
N ASN A 179 0.74 -3.79 1.24
CA ASN A 179 1.30 -2.52 1.65
C ASN A 179 1.51 -1.65 0.41
N LEU A 180 0.69 -0.62 0.25
CA LEU A 180 0.78 0.35 -0.83
C LEU A 180 1.61 1.55 -0.35
N LYS A 181 2.71 1.83 -1.07
CA LYS A 181 3.51 3.03 -0.91
C LYS A 181 3.12 4.02 -2.00
N ILE A 182 2.67 5.19 -1.59
CA ILE A 182 2.34 6.29 -2.51
C ILE A 182 3.38 7.37 -2.28
N THR A 183 4.21 7.64 -3.30
CA THR A 183 5.24 8.66 -3.22
C THR A 183 4.73 9.90 -3.94
N MET A 184 4.54 10.97 -3.20
CA MET A 184 4.13 12.24 -3.76
C MET A 184 5.35 12.96 -4.33
N PRO A 185 5.17 13.71 -5.43
CA PRO A 185 6.22 14.61 -5.86
C PRO A 185 6.55 15.61 -4.75
N PRO A 186 7.83 16.03 -4.62
CA PRO A 186 8.17 17.11 -3.72
C PRO A 186 7.25 18.29 -4.06
N ALA A 187 6.56 18.81 -3.04
CA ALA A 187 5.77 20.01 -3.26
C ALA A 187 6.71 21.06 -3.86
N PRO A 188 6.31 21.76 -4.95
CA PRO A 188 7.08 22.92 -5.38
C PRO A 188 7.23 23.81 -4.13
N MET A 189 8.44 24.25 -3.85
CA MET A 189 8.77 25.16 -2.75
C MET A 189 8.15 26.55 -2.98
N THR A 190 6.93 26.63 -3.52
CA THR A 190 6.26 27.86 -3.89
C THR A 190 5.41 28.45 -2.78
N ASN A 191 5.32 27.79 -1.62
CA ASN A 191 4.80 28.38 -0.41
C ASN A 191 5.83 28.28 0.72
N THR A 192 7.05 28.79 0.51
CA THR A 192 7.67 29.61 1.56
C THR A 192 6.73 30.81 1.73
N THR A 193 5.66 30.59 2.51
CA THR A 193 4.93 31.71 3.05
C THR A 193 5.98 32.53 3.80
N SER A 194 5.99 33.84 3.61
CA SER A 194 6.86 34.78 4.34
C SER A 194 6.57 34.85 5.84
N PHE A 195 5.92 33.81 6.40
CA PHE A 195 5.71 33.63 7.82
C PHE A 195 6.80 32.71 8.37
N GLN A 196 8.06 33.16 8.25
CA GLN A 196 9.06 32.74 9.21
C GLN A 196 8.66 33.43 10.53
N PRO A 197 8.50 32.73 11.67
CA PRO A 197 8.30 33.39 12.95
C PRO A 197 9.52 34.28 13.24
N GLY A 198 9.37 35.59 13.03
CA GLY A 198 10.45 36.58 13.11
C GLY A 198 10.92 37.20 11.78
N SER A 199 10.40 36.79 10.61
CA SER A 199 10.68 37.53 9.36
C SER A 199 9.78 38.76 9.26
N GLN A 200 10.38 39.91 8.93
CA GLN A 200 9.63 41.14 8.66
C GLN A 200 8.59 40.88 7.55
N PRO A 201 7.32 41.30 7.74
CA PRO A 201 6.33 41.23 6.68
C PRO A 201 6.75 42.10 5.49
N ALA A 202 6.34 41.71 4.28
CA ALA A 202 6.63 42.47 3.07
C ALA A 202 6.11 43.92 3.20
N PRO A 203 6.85 44.94 2.71
CA PRO A 203 6.57 46.36 2.96
C PRO A 203 5.15 46.82 2.59
N PHE A 204 4.48 46.13 1.67
CA PHE A 204 3.12 46.46 1.23
C PHE A 204 2.01 46.06 2.22
N VAL A 205 2.33 45.28 3.26
CA VAL A 205 1.38 44.92 4.34
C VAL A 205 1.42 45.95 5.47
N VAL A 206 2.43 46.83 5.48
CA VAL A 206 2.60 47.87 6.50
C VAL A 206 2.36 49.23 5.86
N ASN A 207 1.15 49.46 5.34
CA ASN A 207 0.66 50.83 5.24
C ASN A 207 0.17 51.21 6.64
N PRO A 208 0.87 52.10 7.37
CA PRO A 208 0.29 52.66 8.58
C PRO A 208 -1.02 53.37 8.20
N PRO A 209 -2.06 53.33 9.06
CA PRO A 209 -3.25 54.13 8.85
C PRO A 209 -2.84 55.58 8.64
N THR A 210 -3.27 56.20 7.54
CA THR A 210 -3.07 57.62 7.26
C THR A 210 -3.94 58.52 8.16
N ASP A 211 -4.72 57.92 9.06
CA ASP A 211 -5.62 58.59 9.99
C ASP A 211 -4.98 58.66 11.40
N PRO A 212 -4.73 59.87 11.94
CA PRO A 212 -4.15 60.06 13.28
C PRO A 212 -5.03 59.54 14.43
N SER A 213 -6.28 59.12 14.19
CA SER A 213 -7.16 58.55 15.22
C SER A 213 -6.97 57.04 15.47
N ALA A 214 -6.26 56.33 14.59
CA ALA A 214 -6.07 54.88 14.70
C ALA A 214 -5.01 54.45 15.73
N ALA A 215 -4.23 55.39 16.27
CA ALA A 215 -3.21 55.12 17.29
C ALA A 215 -3.78 54.78 18.69
N ALA A 216 -5.11 54.90 18.87
CA ALA A 216 -5.77 54.69 20.16
C ALA A 216 -6.15 53.22 20.47
N TYR A 217 -5.93 52.29 19.53
CA TYR A 217 -6.22 50.87 19.75
C TYR A 217 -4.92 50.07 19.92
N PRO A 218 -4.50 49.76 21.16
CA PRO A 218 -3.39 48.84 21.38
C PRO A 218 -3.85 47.42 21.06
N TYR A 219 -3.62 46.98 19.83
CA TYR A 219 -3.54 45.57 19.49
C TYR A 219 -2.20 45.05 20.01
N TYR A 220 -2.22 44.29 21.10
CA TYR A 220 -1.42 43.09 21.40
C TYR A 220 -1.39 42.85 22.91
N THR A 221 -1.89 41.71 23.36
CA THR A 221 -1.23 40.94 24.42
C THR A 221 -1.55 39.45 24.25
N GLN A 222 -0.48 38.67 24.24
CA GLN A 222 -0.42 37.21 24.18
C GLN A 222 -0.41 36.65 25.63
N PRO A 223 -0.17 35.34 25.86
CA PRO A 223 -1.01 34.45 26.65
C PRO A 223 -0.71 34.41 28.18
N GLY A 224 -1.78 34.30 28.99
CA GLY A 224 -1.72 33.86 30.39
C GLY A 224 -2.35 34.81 31.40
N GLN A 225 -3.43 34.35 32.03
CA GLN A 225 -4.12 34.88 33.23
C GLN A 225 -5.37 35.76 33.07
N ALA A 226 -6.40 35.27 33.76
CA ALA A 226 -7.55 35.90 34.43
C ALA A 226 -8.50 36.83 33.64
N GLN A 227 -9.76 36.43 33.69
CA GLN A 227 -10.95 37.10 33.15
C GLN A 227 -11.08 38.55 33.64
N LEU A 228 -11.45 39.45 32.73
CA LEU A 228 -12.03 40.74 33.10
C LEU A 228 -13.43 40.86 32.49
N ASN A 229 -14.41 40.84 33.38
CA ASN A 229 -15.82 41.15 33.17
C ASN A 229 -15.96 42.63 32.76
N VAL A 230 -16.57 42.91 31.61
CA VAL A 230 -16.90 44.28 31.18
C VAL A 230 -18.37 44.34 30.73
N PRO A 231 -19.16 45.36 31.12
CA PRO A 231 -20.61 45.39 30.97
C PRO A 231 -21.05 45.72 29.53
N LEU A 232 -22.25 45.24 29.19
CA LEU A 232 -23.02 45.54 27.98
C LEU A 232 -23.03 47.04 27.63
N ASP A 233 -22.58 47.39 26.43
CA ASP A 233 -23.45 48.05 25.45
C ASP A 233 -22.79 48.02 24.05
N GLY A 234 -23.54 47.61 23.01
CA GLY A 234 -23.11 47.74 21.62
C GLY A 234 -23.18 46.49 20.73
N VAL A 235 -24.39 46.23 20.20
CA VAL A 235 -24.72 45.57 18.92
C VAL A 235 -24.20 44.12 18.69
N PRO A 236 -25.07 43.09 18.78
CA PRO A 236 -24.73 41.73 18.34
C PRO A 236 -24.71 41.64 16.80
N LEU A 237 -23.57 41.24 16.24
CA LEU A 237 -23.38 41.06 14.79
C LEU A 237 -23.75 39.67 14.27
N TYR A 238 -24.41 38.83 15.07
CA TYR A 238 -24.97 37.56 14.61
C TYR A 238 -26.33 37.29 15.26
N ASN A 239 -27.37 37.38 14.43
CA ASN A 239 -28.72 36.99 14.80
C ASN A 239 -28.83 35.47 14.66
N ASN A 240 -28.62 34.73 15.75
CA ASN A 240 -28.63 33.27 15.78
C ASN A 240 -30.03 32.65 15.67
N PHE A 241 -31.03 33.43 15.25
CA PHE A 241 -32.41 32.97 15.02
C PHE A 241 -32.85 33.05 13.55
N ASP A 242 -31.99 33.50 12.63
CA ASP A 242 -32.30 33.52 11.20
C ASP A 242 -31.72 32.27 10.52
N GLU A 243 -32.36 31.13 10.75
CA GLU A 243 -32.17 29.90 9.98
C GLU A 243 -32.88 30.05 8.63
N LYS A 244 -32.30 30.88 7.74
CA LYS A 244 -32.69 30.93 6.33
C LYS A 244 -31.64 30.19 5.51
N ILE A 245 -31.90 28.90 5.37
CA ILE A 245 -31.24 28.02 4.40
C ILE A 245 -31.38 28.69 3.02
N PRO A 246 -30.30 28.92 2.27
CA PRO A 246 -30.44 29.28 0.86
C PRO A 246 -31.02 28.07 0.11
N ASP A 247 -32.27 28.19 -0.35
CA ASP A 247 -32.87 27.27 -1.31
C ASP A 247 -32.02 27.28 -2.59
N TYR A 248 -31.10 26.32 -2.71
CA TYR A 248 -30.42 26.06 -3.97
C TYR A 248 -31.32 25.19 -4.84
N SER A 249 -32.13 25.83 -5.67
CA SER A 249 -32.85 25.20 -6.78
C SER A 249 -31.88 24.84 -7.90
N GLY A 250 -31.32 23.64 -7.86
CA GLY A 250 -30.61 23.07 -9.01
C GLY A 250 -31.61 22.60 -10.10
N PRO A 251 -31.24 22.66 -11.39
CA PRO A 251 -32.13 22.22 -12.46
C PRO A 251 -32.38 20.71 -12.37
N THR A 252 -33.64 20.33 -12.15
CA THR A 252 -34.13 18.96 -12.22
C THR A 252 -34.07 18.46 -13.67
N ILE A 253 -33.10 17.60 -13.98
CA ILE A 253 -33.14 16.80 -15.20
C ILE A 253 -34.14 15.67 -14.97
N HIS A 254 -35.32 15.80 -15.59
CA HIS A 254 -36.30 14.72 -15.70
C HIS A 254 -35.67 13.54 -16.47
N TYR A 255 -35.33 12.47 -15.76
CA TYR A 255 -35.15 11.16 -16.39
C TYR A 255 -36.54 10.56 -16.63
N VAL A 256 -36.99 10.61 -17.88
CA VAL A 256 -38.07 9.74 -18.36
C VAL A 256 -37.45 8.35 -18.56
N PRO A 257 -37.96 7.28 -17.94
CA PRO A 257 -37.49 5.93 -18.25
C PRO A 257 -37.87 5.59 -19.69
N ILE A 258 -36.85 5.33 -20.52
CA ILE A 258 -37.02 4.76 -21.86
C ILE A 258 -37.38 3.28 -21.67
N ASP A 259 -38.65 2.96 -21.88
CA ASP A 259 -39.14 1.61 -22.09
C ASP A 259 -38.35 0.95 -23.23
N THR A 260 -37.42 0.06 -22.87
CA THR A 260 -36.81 -0.88 -23.80
C THR A 260 -37.32 -2.28 -23.49
N LYS A 261 -38.61 -2.52 -23.76
CA LYS A 261 -39.12 -3.85 -24.09
C LYS A 261 -38.71 -4.18 -25.52
N GLY A 262 -37.43 -4.51 -25.70
CA GLY A 262 -36.96 -5.26 -26.86
C GLY A 262 -37.32 -6.73 -26.67
N SER A 263 -38.51 -7.12 -27.10
CA SER A 263 -38.93 -8.51 -27.22
C SER A 263 -37.99 -9.24 -28.19
N ALA A 264 -37.15 -10.10 -27.63
CA ALA A 264 -36.48 -11.16 -28.37
C ALA A 264 -37.53 -12.20 -28.80
N THR A 265 -37.90 -12.17 -30.07
CA THR A 265 -38.54 -13.28 -30.77
C THR A 265 -37.79 -13.50 -32.08
N PHE A 266 -36.72 -14.29 -32.01
CA PHE A 266 -36.21 -15.00 -33.18
C PHE A 266 -36.78 -16.42 -33.10
N GLU A 267 -37.88 -16.64 -33.83
CA GLU A 267 -38.24 -17.96 -34.32
C GLU A 267 -37.30 -18.30 -35.47
N GLU A 268 -36.44 -19.29 -35.29
CA GLU A 268 -35.73 -19.94 -36.39
C GLU A 268 -36.45 -21.25 -36.70
N GLY A 269 -37.27 -21.21 -37.75
CA GLY A 269 -38.00 -22.33 -38.28
C GLY A 269 -37.07 -23.31 -39.01
N ARG A 270 -37.22 -24.59 -38.66
CA ARG A 270 -36.89 -25.73 -39.52
C ARG A 270 -37.75 -25.70 -40.78
N VAL A 271 -37.12 -25.70 -41.95
CA VAL A 271 -37.44 -26.59 -43.09
C VAL A 271 -36.13 -26.89 -43.81
#